data_AF-A0A150G9S5-F1
#
_entry.id   AF-A0A150G9S5-F1
#
_cell.length_a   1.000
_cell.length_b   1.000
_cell.length_c   1.000
_cell.angle_alpha   90.00
_cell.angle_beta   90.00
_cell.angle_gamma   90.00
#
_symmetry.space_group_name_H-M   'P 1'
#
loop_
_entity.id
_entity.type
_entity.pdbx_description
1 polymer ?
#
loop_
_entity_poly.entity_id
_entity_poly.type
_entity_poly.pdbx_seq_one_letter_code
_entity_poly.pdbx_strand_id
1 'polypeptide(L)'
;MSRWSVSALLDATRGWSPTMFAAVSNDWRLDKVARLLEARGPSFTVRCCGEWEPEYLQVLLPELDPGIVRRVLGALYFETDDKYLSPWDCRCILEAFRPRACTRLLRHFDAKEVARVMQAGPADDDDDEEGDEEAGIAGRGARNNDEDGEDEEDEDEEGDEDEEDSLDGFIVYGDEEEEEGEVGEEEEYSSEDDDDD
;
A
#
# COMPACT_ATOMS: atom_id res chain seq x y z
N MET A 1 -1.91 4.72 -32.72
CA MET A 1 -2.92 5.32 -31.83
C MET A 1 -2.22 6.36 -30.97
N SER A 2 -2.64 7.62 -31.05
CA SER A 2 -1.98 8.73 -30.35
C SER A 2 -1.83 8.41 -28.86
N ARG A 3 -0.65 8.65 -28.28
CA ARG A 3 -0.42 8.50 -26.84
C ARG A 3 -1.14 9.66 -26.14
N TRP A 4 -2.28 9.38 -25.51
CA TRP A 4 -2.95 10.37 -24.66
C TRP A 4 -2.04 10.68 -23.47
N SER A 5 -1.88 11.98 -23.16
CA SER A 5 -1.16 12.45 -21.97
C SER A 5 -1.94 12.09 -20.71
N VAL A 6 -1.25 12.07 -19.56
CA VAL A 6 -1.91 11.83 -18.26
C VAL A 6 -2.96 12.90 -17.98
N SER A 7 -2.68 14.17 -18.27
CA SER A 7 -3.63 15.27 -18.10
C SER A 7 -4.92 15.07 -18.91
N ALA A 8 -4.81 14.68 -20.18
CA ALA A 8 -5.97 14.43 -21.03
C ALA A 8 -6.79 13.23 -20.53
N LEU A 9 -6.14 12.19 -19.98
CA LEU A 9 -6.81 11.05 -19.36
C LEU A 9 -7.48 11.42 -18.03
N LEU A 10 -6.87 12.30 -17.22
CA LEU A 10 -7.50 12.80 -15.99
C LEU A 10 -8.77 13.57 -16.29
N ASP A 11 -8.73 14.46 -17.28
CA ASP A 11 -9.91 15.23 -17.70
C ASP A 11 -11.00 14.30 -18.24
N ALA A 12 -10.64 13.36 -19.13
CA ALA A 12 -11.59 12.41 -19.71
C ALA A 12 -12.23 11.48 -18.68
N THR A 13 -11.49 11.13 -17.63
CA THR A 13 -12.00 10.27 -16.55
C THR A 13 -12.61 11.07 -15.42
N ARG A 14 -12.59 12.42 -15.41
CA ARG A 14 -12.85 13.26 -14.22
C ARG A 14 -14.12 12.87 -13.46
N GLY A 15 -15.20 12.57 -14.18
CA GLY A 15 -16.50 12.15 -13.62
C GLY A 15 -16.67 10.66 -13.35
N TRP A 16 -15.65 9.83 -13.56
CA TRP A 16 -15.74 8.37 -13.34
C TRP A 16 -15.72 8.05 -11.84
N SER A 17 -16.55 7.09 -11.45
CA SER A 17 -16.47 6.48 -10.12
C SER A 17 -15.24 5.57 -10.01
N PRO A 18 -14.78 5.25 -8.79
CA PRO A 18 -13.70 4.28 -8.58
C PRO A 18 -13.96 2.93 -9.26
N THR A 19 -15.17 2.37 -9.11
CA THR A 19 -15.58 1.10 -9.72
C THR A 19 -15.56 1.16 -11.26
N MET A 20 -16.07 2.24 -11.85
CA MET A 20 -16.01 2.41 -13.32
C MET A 20 -14.57 2.54 -13.81
N PHE A 21 -13.74 3.30 -13.08
CA PHE A 21 -12.32 3.43 -13.41
C PHE A 21 -11.63 2.08 -13.34
N ALA A 22 -11.82 1.33 -12.25
CA ALA A 22 -11.22 0.02 -12.05
C ALA A 22 -11.58 -0.96 -13.18
N ALA A 23 -12.87 -1.03 -13.55
CA ALA A 23 -13.35 -1.91 -14.60
C ALA A 23 -12.73 -1.60 -15.98
N VAL A 24 -12.48 -0.32 -16.28
CA VAL A 24 -12.01 0.10 -17.61
C VAL A 24 -10.49 0.19 -17.71
N SER A 25 -9.81 0.52 -16.60
CA SER A 25 -8.36 0.75 -16.62
C SER A 25 -7.52 -0.52 -16.44
N ASN A 26 -8.14 -1.68 -16.26
CA ASN A 26 -7.42 -2.95 -16.04
C ASN A 26 -6.52 -3.32 -17.24
N ASP A 27 -6.94 -2.95 -18.45
CA ASP A 27 -6.17 -3.19 -19.69
C ASP A 27 -5.21 -2.05 -20.06
N TRP A 28 -5.09 -1.02 -19.21
CA TRP A 28 -4.24 0.12 -19.50
C TRP A 28 -2.80 -0.16 -19.06
N ARG A 29 -1.85 0.64 -19.57
CA ARG A 29 -0.46 0.51 -19.15
C ARG A 29 -0.34 0.91 -17.67
N LEU A 30 0.29 0.06 -16.86
CA LEU A 30 0.47 0.25 -15.42
C LEU A 30 1.06 1.62 -15.06
N ASP A 31 2.08 2.07 -15.77
CA ASP A 31 2.72 3.39 -15.56
C ASP A 31 1.73 4.56 -15.66
N LYS A 32 0.71 4.42 -16.52
CA LYS A 32 -0.35 5.42 -16.66
C LYS A 32 -1.39 5.28 -15.56
N VAL A 33 -1.80 4.05 -15.24
CA VAL A 33 -2.78 3.79 -14.19
C VAL A 33 -2.25 4.32 -12.85
N ALA A 34 -1.00 4.01 -12.51
CA ALA A 34 -0.35 4.49 -11.30
C ALA A 34 -0.40 6.02 -11.17
N ARG A 35 0.06 6.74 -12.21
CA ARG A 35 0.02 8.21 -12.22
C ARG A 35 -1.39 8.80 -12.13
N LEU A 36 -2.38 8.14 -12.72
CA LEU A 36 -3.77 8.58 -12.63
C LEU A 36 -4.31 8.40 -11.21
N LEU A 37 -4.02 7.26 -10.58
CA LEU A 37 -4.41 6.98 -9.19
C LEU A 37 -3.76 7.98 -8.23
N GLU A 38 -2.46 8.25 -8.39
CA GLU A 38 -1.73 9.25 -7.61
C GLU A 38 -2.36 10.64 -7.72
N ALA A 39 -2.69 11.07 -8.94
CA ALA A 39 -3.32 12.37 -9.18
C ALA A 39 -4.76 12.46 -8.64
N ARG A 40 -5.49 11.33 -8.56
CA ARG A 40 -6.81 11.25 -7.94
C ARG A 40 -6.76 11.19 -6.41
N GLY A 41 -5.62 10.80 -5.89
CA GLY A 41 -5.34 10.75 -4.48
C GLY A 41 -5.74 9.43 -3.81
N PRO A 42 -5.42 9.31 -2.51
CA PRO A 42 -5.35 8.01 -1.85
C PRO A 42 -6.72 7.37 -1.62
N SER A 43 -7.75 8.15 -1.29
CA SER A 43 -9.11 7.62 -1.03
C SER A 43 -9.75 7.03 -2.29
N PHE A 44 -9.52 7.65 -3.45
CA PHE A 44 -9.96 7.12 -4.74
C PHE A 44 -9.20 5.84 -5.08
N THR A 45 -7.88 5.85 -4.84
CA THR A 45 -6.99 4.72 -5.11
C THR A 45 -7.37 3.48 -4.33
N VAL A 46 -7.56 3.61 -3.01
CA VAL A 46 -8.00 2.50 -2.14
C VAL A 46 -9.27 1.83 -2.67
N ARG A 47 -10.27 2.63 -3.08
CA ARG A 47 -11.52 2.09 -3.62
C ARG A 47 -11.33 1.39 -4.95
N CYS A 48 -10.46 1.88 -5.83
CA CYS A 48 -10.15 1.18 -7.07
C CYS A 48 -9.42 -0.14 -6.80
N CYS A 49 -8.47 -0.14 -5.87
CA CYS A 49 -7.72 -1.34 -5.52
C CYS A 49 -8.60 -2.43 -4.93
N GLY A 50 -9.68 -2.09 -4.21
CA GLY A 50 -10.65 -3.07 -3.73
C GLY A 50 -11.52 -3.72 -4.81
N GLU A 51 -11.39 -3.31 -6.07
CA GLU A 51 -12.13 -3.85 -7.21
C GLU A 51 -11.25 -4.70 -8.15
N TRP A 52 -9.95 -4.77 -7.90
CA TRP A 52 -8.99 -5.51 -8.73
C TRP A 52 -8.44 -6.73 -8.03
N GLU A 53 -8.28 -7.81 -8.79
CA GLU A 53 -7.70 -9.05 -8.31
C GLU A 53 -6.33 -8.84 -7.61
N PRO A 54 -6.05 -9.59 -6.53
CA PRO A 54 -4.80 -9.46 -5.77
C PRO A 54 -3.54 -9.54 -6.64
N GLU A 55 -3.52 -10.39 -7.67
CA GLU A 55 -2.39 -10.55 -8.58
C GLU A 55 -2.10 -9.26 -9.36
N TYR A 56 -3.13 -8.52 -9.74
CA TYR A 56 -2.94 -7.21 -10.39
C TYR A 56 -2.36 -6.19 -9.41
N LEU A 57 -2.81 -6.23 -8.14
CA LEU A 57 -2.29 -5.35 -7.08
C LEU A 57 -0.82 -5.63 -6.77
N GLN A 58 -0.38 -6.89 -6.82
CA GLN A 58 1.03 -7.26 -6.64
C GLN A 58 1.96 -6.55 -7.64
N VAL A 59 1.48 -6.29 -8.86
CA VAL A 59 2.26 -5.61 -9.91
C VAL A 59 2.03 -4.10 -9.91
N LEU A 60 0.82 -3.64 -9.60
CA LEU A 60 0.46 -2.22 -9.62
C LEU A 60 1.02 -1.44 -8.42
N LEU A 61 0.87 -1.96 -7.19
CA LEU A 61 1.22 -1.22 -5.98
C LEU A 61 2.70 -0.81 -5.91
N PRO A 62 3.67 -1.62 -6.39
CA PRO A 62 5.07 -1.20 -6.48
C PRO A 62 5.33 0.03 -7.38
N GLU A 63 4.42 0.34 -8.31
CA GLU A 63 4.50 1.50 -9.20
C GLU A 63 3.94 2.80 -8.59
N LEU A 64 3.31 2.71 -7.41
CA LEU A 64 2.71 3.85 -6.71
C LEU A 64 3.66 4.47 -5.67
N ASP A 65 3.40 5.72 -5.33
CA ASP A 65 4.01 6.36 -4.16
C ASP A 65 3.85 5.52 -2.88
N PRO A 66 4.92 5.28 -2.10
CA PRO A 66 4.88 4.48 -0.87
C PRO A 66 3.85 4.96 0.15
N GLY A 67 3.55 6.26 0.20
CA GLY A 67 2.53 6.81 1.08
C GLY A 67 1.12 6.34 0.70
N ILE A 68 0.84 6.17 -0.59
CA ILE A 68 -0.43 5.61 -1.10
C ILE A 68 -0.46 4.10 -0.85
N VAL A 69 0.62 3.39 -1.17
CA VAL A 69 0.73 1.93 -0.96
C VAL A 69 0.41 1.58 0.50
N ARG A 70 0.96 2.32 1.45
CA ARG A 70 0.64 2.13 2.87
C ARG A 70 -0.85 2.26 3.15
N ARG A 71 -1.52 3.27 2.59
CA ARG A 71 -2.98 3.43 2.80
C ARG A 71 -3.78 2.30 2.17
N VAL A 72 -3.35 1.80 1.02
CA VAL A 72 -3.99 0.65 0.36
C VAL A 72 -3.81 -0.61 1.20
N LEU A 73 -2.59 -0.93 1.62
CA LEU A 73 -2.34 -2.09 2.49
C LEU A 73 -3.08 -2.00 3.83
N GLY A 74 -3.18 -0.78 4.40
CA GLY A 74 -4.01 -0.53 5.57
C GLY A 74 -5.47 -0.90 5.31
N ALA A 75 -6.08 -0.29 4.30
CA ALA A 75 -7.49 -0.46 4.02
C ALA A 75 -7.90 -1.87 3.53
N LEU A 76 -7.01 -2.57 2.82
CA LEU A 76 -7.31 -3.89 2.24
C LEU A 76 -6.85 -5.06 3.13
N TYR A 77 -5.99 -4.79 4.12
CA TYR A 77 -5.51 -5.80 5.04
C TYR A 77 -5.42 -5.28 6.48
N PHE A 78 -4.46 -4.43 6.84
CA PHE A 78 -4.08 -4.22 8.25
C PHE A 78 -5.14 -3.52 9.14
N GLU A 79 -6.04 -2.73 8.57
CA GLU A 79 -6.99 -1.89 9.32
C GLU A 79 -8.45 -2.36 9.16
N THR A 80 -8.69 -3.43 8.41
CA THR A 80 -10.02 -4.01 8.17
C THR A 80 -10.15 -5.39 8.79
N ASP A 81 -11.35 -5.76 9.23
CA ASP A 81 -11.67 -7.12 9.65
C ASP A 81 -11.94 -8.02 8.43
N ASP A 82 -12.48 -7.44 7.36
CA ASP A 82 -12.74 -8.12 6.09
C ASP A 82 -11.50 -7.98 5.20
N LYS A 83 -10.55 -8.91 5.36
CA LYS A 83 -9.26 -8.90 4.69
C LYS A 83 -9.46 -9.24 3.21
N TYR A 84 -9.29 -8.24 2.33
CA TYR A 84 -9.34 -8.45 0.89
C TYR A 84 -8.09 -9.15 0.37
N LEU A 85 -6.92 -8.79 0.90
CA LEU A 85 -5.64 -9.43 0.56
C LEU A 85 -5.34 -10.59 1.52
N SER A 86 -4.69 -11.64 1.01
CA SER A 86 -4.11 -12.64 1.89
C SER A 86 -2.80 -12.12 2.51
N PRO A 87 -2.31 -12.75 3.61
CA PRO A 87 -0.98 -12.44 4.14
C PRO A 87 0.14 -12.63 3.10
N TRP A 88 -0.01 -13.61 2.21
CA TRP A 88 0.94 -13.89 1.12
C TRP A 88 0.93 -12.79 0.06
N ASP A 89 -0.25 -12.32 -0.36
CA ASP A 89 -0.35 -11.22 -1.32
C ASP A 89 0.35 -9.95 -0.80
N CYS A 90 0.11 -9.63 0.47
CA CYS A 90 0.77 -8.51 1.13
C CYS A 90 2.29 -8.69 1.11
N ARG A 91 2.79 -9.91 1.37
CA ARG A 91 4.22 -10.21 1.33
C ARG A 91 4.79 -10.02 -0.08
N CYS A 92 4.14 -10.55 -1.12
CA CYS A 92 4.55 -10.38 -2.52
C CYS A 92 4.66 -8.90 -2.89
N ILE A 93 3.68 -8.07 -2.50
CA ILE A 93 3.72 -6.61 -2.70
C ILE A 93 4.93 -5.99 -1.99
N LEU A 94 5.18 -6.36 -0.74
CA LEU A 94 6.24 -5.79 0.09
C LEU A 94 7.65 -6.20 -0.39
N GLU A 95 7.80 -7.40 -0.93
CA GLU A 95 9.07 -7.90 -1.48
C GLU A 95 9.54 -7.14 -2.72
N ALA A 96 8.63 -6.46 -3.43
CA ALA A 96 8.98 -5.57 -4.53
C ALA A 96 9.71 -4.28 -4.07
N PHE A 97 9.62 -3.94 -2.78
CA PHE A 97 10.28 -2.76 -2.20
C PHE A 97 11.65 -3.12 -1.59
N ARG A 98 12.56 -2.15 -1.59
CA ARG A 98 13.83 -2.26 -0.85
C ARG A 98 13.56 -2.45 0.66
N PRO A 99 14.41 -3.18 1.40
CA PRO A 99 14.18 -3.47 2.82
C PRO A 99 13.86 -2.23 3.67
N ARG A 100 14.62 -1.14 3.49
CA ARG A 100 14.38 0.13 4.20
C ARG A 100 13.01 0.74 3.89
N ALA A 101 12.54 0.64 2.64
CA ALA A 101 11.21 1.15 2.27
C ALA A 101 10.10 0.27 2.84
N CYS A 102 10.27 -1.05 2.81
CA CYS A 102 9.36 -2.01 3.45
C CYS A 102 9.21 -1.74 4.95
N THR A 103 10.31 -1.56 5.69
CA THR A 103 10.25 -1.21 7.12
C THR A 103 9.45 0.08 7.38
N ARG A 104 9.60 1.11 6.52
CA ARG A 104 8.83 2.35 6.65
C ARG A 104 7.35 2.17 6.35
N LEU A 105 7.01 1.35 5.36
CA LEU A 105 5.61 1.04 5.01
C LEU A 105 4.89 0.38 6.19
N LEU A 106 5.59 -0.52 6.88
CA LEU A 106 5.02 -1.37 7.94
C LEU A 106 5.07 -0.76 9.34
N ARG A 107 5.83 0.33 9.54
CA ARG A 107 6.10 0.93 10.86
C ARG A 107 4.85 1.24 11.70
N HIS A 108 3.71 1.48 11.05
CA HIS A 108 2.47 1.91 11.71
C HIS A 108 1.43 0.80 11.87
N PHE A 109 1.71 -0.41 11.39
CA PHE A 109 0.80 -1.54 11.53
C PHE A 109 1.12 -2.38 12.75
N ASP A 110 0.14 -3.17 13.18
CA ASP A 110 0.30 -4.07 14.32
C ASP A 110 1.43 -5.07 14.08
N ALA A 111 2.33 -5.19 15.06
CA ALA A 111 3.53 -6.01 14.92
C ALA A 111 3.22 -7.50 14.71
N LYS A 112 2.11 -8.00 15.25
CA LYS A 112 1.69 -9.40 15.09
C LYS A 112 1.18 -9.65 13.68
N GLU A 113 0.39 -8.73 13.12
CA GLU A 113 -0.04 -8.83 11.72
C GLU A 113 1.13 -8.70 10.75
N VAL A 114 2.06 -7.77 11.01
CA VAL A 114 3.28 -7.63 10.22
C VAL A 114 4.11 -8.92 10.24
N ALA A 115 4.31 -9.51 11.42
CA ALA A 115 5.03 -10.78 11.52
C ALA A 115 4.34 -11.91 10.74
N ARG A 116 3.00 -11.98 10.80
CA ARG A 116 2.21 -12.95 10.02
C ARG A 116 2.42 -12.78 8.52
N VAL A 117 2.39 -11.55 8.01
CA VAL A 117 2.64 -11.25 6.59
C VAL A 117 4.06 -11.65 6.20
N MET A 118 5.07 -11.26 6.97
CA MET A 118 6.47 -11.53 6.63
C MET A 118 6.84 -13.02 6.70
N GLN A 119 6.08 -13.82 7.45
CA GLN A 119 6.25 -15.28 7.56
C GLN A 119 5.36 -16.06 6.59
N ALA A 120 4.44 -15.41 5.89
CA ALA A 120 3.51 -16.08 4.97
C ALA A 120 4.30 -16.79 3.85
N GLY A 121 4.01 -18.06 3.59
CA GLY A 121 4.50 -18.79 2.42
C GLY A 121 3.51 -18.72 1.27
N PRO A 122 3.91 -19.15 0.05
CA PRO A 122 2.92 -19.46 -0.97
C PRO A 122 1.92 -20.44 -0.36
N ALA A 123 0.62 -20.26 -0.67
CA ALA A 123 -0.36 -21.24 -0.27
C ALA A 123 0.04 -22.57 -0.90
N ASP A 124 0.50 -23.51 -0.09
CA ASP A 124 0.51 -24.92 -0.48
C ASP A 124 -0.96 -25.29 -0.62
N ASP A 125 -1.41 -25.59 -1.84
CA ASP A 125 -2.69 -26.26 -2.14
C ASP A 125 -2.71 -27.70 -1.57
N ASP A 126 -2.06 -27.96 -0.44
CA ASP A 126 -2.18 -29.19 0.33
C ASP A 126 -3.42 -29.07 1.21
N ASP A 127 -4.57 -29.03 0.54
CA ASP A 127 -5.84 -29.53 1.04
C ASP A 127 -5.72 -31.07 1.09
N ASP A 128 -4.84 -31.57 1.97
CA ASP A 128 -4.79 -32.98 2.35
C ASP A 128 -6.01 -33.26 3.23
N GLU A 129 -7.14 -33.47 2.56
CA GLU A 129 -8.33 -34.09 3.13
C GLU A 129 -7.95 -35.40 3.84
N GLU A 130 -8.18 -35.42 5.16
CA GLU A 130 -8.73 -36.54 5.93
C GLU A 130 -7.97 -37.87 5.87
N GLY A 131 -6.95 -37.98 6.73
CA GLY A 131 -6.32 -39.24 7.14
C GLY A 131 -6.44 -39.51 8.64
N ASP A 132 -7.63 -39.39 9.26
CA ASP A 132 -7.86 -39.86 10.63
C ASP A 132 -8.25 -41.36 10.63
N GLU A 133 -7.26 -42.22 10.36
CA GLU A 133 -7.35 -43.65 10.61
C GLU A 133 -6.93 -43.96 12.06
N GLU A 134 -7.91 -44.34 12.87
CA GLU A 134 -7.86 -45.28 14.00
C GLU A 134 -6.63 -45.31 14.95
N ALA A 135 -6.90 -44.87 16.19
CA ALA A 135 -6.76 -45.67 17.42
C ALA A 135 -5.47 -46.50 17.70
N GLY A 136 -4.76 -46.08 18.76
CA GLY A 136 -3.96 -46.94 19.65
C GLY A 136 -2.49 -47.05 19.23
N ILE A 137 -1.49 -47.12 20.12
CA ILE A 137 -1.37 -47.81 21.39
C ILE A 137 -0.23 -47.13 22.18
N ALA A 138 -0.34 -47.17 23.51
CA ALA A 138 0.65 -46.78 24.51
C ALA A 138 2.12 -47.15 24.16
N GLY A 139 3.05 -46.22 24.45
CA GLY A 139 4.49 -46.45 24.22
C GLY A 139 5.41 -45.51 24.98
N ARG A 140 5.51 -45.75 26.29
CA ARG A 140 6.50 -45.20 27.24
C ARG A 140 7.93 -45.23 26.67
N GLY A 141 8.65 -44.10 26.70
CA GLY A 141 10.05 -44.07 26.27
C GLY A 141 10.77 -42.75 26.55
N ALA A 142 11.12 -42.51 27.81
CA ALA A 142 12.14 -41.52 28.17
C ALA A 142 13.50 -41.93 27.57
N ARG A 143 14.26 -40.97 27.04
CA ARG A 143 15.71 -40.84 27.24
C ARG A 143 16.27 -39.57 26.59
N ASN A 144 16.98 -38.84 27.44
CA ASN A 144 17.84 -37.69 27.22
C ASN A 144 18.87 -37.94 26.12
N ASN A 145 19.23 -36.89 25.37
CA ASN A 145 20.63 -36.60 25.10
C ASN A 145 20.81 -35.09 24.95
N ASP A 146 21.32 -34.50 26.03
CA ASP A 146 22.06 -33.25 26.01
C ASP A 146 23.25 -33.40 25.04
N GLU A 147 23.39 -32.49 24.09
CA GLU A 147 24.67 -32.26 23.42
C GLU A 147 24.88 -30.74 23.33
N ASP A 148 25.70 -30.30 24.29
CA ASP A 148 26.43 -29.04 24.32
C ASP A 148 27.15 -28.79 23.00
N GLY A 149 26.94 -27.60 22.45
CA GLY A 149 27.79 -27.00 21.43
C GLY A 149 28.13 -25.59 21.89
N GLU A 150 29.23 -25.48 22.64
CA GLU A 150 29.85 -24.24 23.12
C GLU A 150 30.31 -23.35 21.96
N ASP A 151 30.21 -22.04 22.20
CA ASP A 151 31.10 -20.93 21.81
C ASP A 151 31.87 -21.00 20.47
N GLU A 152 31.72 -19.95 19.64
CA GLU A 152 32.80 -18.96 19.49
C GLU A 152 32.18 -17.57 19.27
N GLU A 153 32.66 -16.65 20.11
CA GLU A 153 32.47 -15.21 20.05
C GLU A 153 33.19 -14.66 18.80
N ASP A 154 32.51 -13.81 18.03
CA ASP A 154 33.21 -12.81 17.20
C ASP A 154 32.65 -11.44 17.58
N GLU A 155 33.31 -10.87 18.59
CA GLU A 155 33.37 -9.44 18.83
C GLU A 155 34.22 -8.80 17.73
N ASP A 156 33.61 -8.05 16.81
CA ASP A 156 34.34 -7.07 15.99
C ASP A 156 33.73 -5.68 16.22
N GLU A 157 34.32 -5.03 17.22
CA GLU A 157 34.91 -3.69 17.17
C GLU A 157 34.05 -2.53 16.63
N GLU A 158 33.46 -1.81 17.59
CA GLU A 158 33.16 -0.38 17.53
C GLU A 158 34.43 0.43 17.23
N GLY A 159 34.28 1.46 16.39
CA GLY A 159 35.24 2.55 16.22
C GLY A 159 35.40 2.94 14.76
N ASP A 160 35.40 4.20 14.37
CA ASP A 160 35.15 5.46 15.07
C ASP A 160 34.88 6.48 13.94
N GLU A 161 34.09 7.49 14.28
CA GLU A 161 34.32 8.91 13.93
C GLU A 161 34.66 9.26 12.47
N ASP A 162 33.69 9.87 11.78
CA ASP A 162 33.95 11.10 11.01
C ASP A 162 32.66 11.94 11.09
N GLU A 163 32.65 12.92 12.00
CA GLU A 163 32.83 14.34 11.69
C GLU A 163 31.55 14.98 11.15
N GLU A 164 30.81 15.59 12.07
CA GLU A 164 30.27 16.94 11.96
C GLU A 164 29.93 17.44 10.53
N ASP A 165 28.68 17.27 10.10
CA ASP A 165 28.03 18.32 9.31
C ASP A 165 26.92 18.95 10.14
N SER A 166 27.40 19.81 11.04
CA SER A 166 26.59 20.76 11.76
C SER A 166 25.89 21.70 10.78
N LEU A 167 24.68 22.07 11.19
CA LEU A 167 24.12 23.41 11.06
C LEU A 167 23.32 23.77 9.80
N ASP A 168 22.06 24.09 10.08
CA ASP A 168 21.29 25.19 9.51
C ASP A 168 21.13 25.28 7.99
N GLY A 169 20.01 24.73 7.55
CA GLY A 169 19.34 25.10 6.31
C GLY A 169 17.84 25.33 6.49
N PHE A 170 17.38 25.78 7.66
CA PHE A 170 16.06 26.37 7.82
C PHE A 170 16.04 27.71 7.08
N ILE A 171 15.75 27.68 5.78
CA ILE A 171 15.46 28.89 5.02
C ILE A 171 13.98 29.23 5.26
N VAL A 172 13.75 30.03 6.30
CA VAL A 172 12.63 30.98 6.35
C VAL A 172 13.15 32.31 5.82
N TYR A 173 12.82 32.60 4.57
CA TYR A 173 12.41 33.94 4.17
C TYR A 173 10.87 33.84 4.17
N GLY A 174 10.13 34.57 5.01
CA GLY A 174 10.14 36.03 5.07
C GLY A 174 9.40 36.52 3.83
N ASP A 175 8.06 36.54 3.87
CA ASP A 175 7.31 37.75 4.23
C ASP A 175 7.50 38.82 3.15
N GLU A 176 6.62 38.79 2.15
CA GLU A 176 6.14 40.00 1.49
C GLU A 176 4.60 39.91 1.50
N GLU A 177 4.03 40.89 2.17
CA GLU A 177 2.61 41.16 2.32
C GLU A 177 1.93 41.44 0.97
N GLU A 178 0.59 41.45 1.01
CA GLU A 178 -0.33 42.13 0.08
C GLU A 178 -0.52 41.50 -1.32
N GLU A 179 -1.66 40.83 -1.51
CA GLU A 179 -2.79 41.51 -2.16
C GLU A 179 -4.10 40.78 -1.85
N GLU A 180 -4.98 41.48 -1.11
CA GLU A 180 -6.39 41.13 -1.02
C GLU A 180 -7.03 41.30 -2.40
N GLY A 181 -7.35 40.18 -3.06
CA GLY A 181 -8.25 40.13 -4.20
C GLY A 181 -9.66 39.78 -3.76
N GLU A 182 -10.32 40.73 -3.10
CA GLU A 182 -11.79 40.84 -3.06
C GLU A 182 -12.33 40.95 -4.50
N VAL A 183 -13.66 40.80 -4.66
CA VAL A 183 -14.47 40.98 -5.87
C VAL A 183 -14.60 39.70 -6.73
N GLY A 184 -15.77 39.10 -6.90
CA GLY A 184 -17.10 39.50 -6.46
C GLY A 184 -18.17 38.64 -7.14
N GLU A 185 -19.37 38.77 -6.57
CA GLU A 185 -20.68 38.69 -7.23
C GLU A 185 -21.23 37.28 -7.49
N GLU A 186 -22.04 36.88 -6.51
CA GLU A 186 -23.28 36.12 -6.68
C GLU A 186 -24.05 36.44 -7.98
N GLU A 187 -24.26 35.43 -8.82
CA GLU A 187 -25.36 35.41 -9.78
C GLU A 187 -26.39 34.36 -9.35
N GLU A 188 -27.35 34.81 -8.55
CA GLU A 188 -28.66 34.18 -8.42
C GLU A 188 -29.44 34.44 -9.72
N TYR A 189 -29.45 33.48 -10.64
CA TYR A 189 -30.47 33.43 -11.69
C TYR A 189 -31.73 32.78 -11.12
N SER A 190 -32.56 33.62 -10.50
CA SER A 190 -34.00 33.38 -10.43
C SER A 190 -34.65 34.06 -11.63
N SER A 191 -35.28 33.26 -12.50
CA SER A 191 -36.30 33.76 -13.41
C SER A 191 -37.44 32.75 -13.46
N GLU A 192 -38.35 32.94 -12.51
CA GLU A 192 -39.78 32.67 -12.64
C GLU A 192 -40.36 33.46 -13.83
N ASP A 193 -41.37 32.85 -14.44
CA ASP A 193 -42.36 33.38 -15.40
C ASP A 193 -41.92 33.72 -16.84
N ASP A 194 -42.49 33.00 -17.82
CA ASP A 194 -43.53 33.58 -18.67
C ASP A 194 -44.35 32.47 -19.36
N ASP A 195 -45.67 32.56 -19.18
CA ASP A 195 -46.75 31.90 -19.93
C ASP A 195 -46.58 32.06 -21.46
N ASP A 196 -46.94 31.03 -22.25
CA ASP A 196 -47.63 31.24 -23.54
C ASP A 196 -48.31 29.94 -24.03
N ASP A 197 -49.65 30.01 -24.05
CA ASP A 197 -50.70 29.30 -24.83
C ASP A 197 -50.51 27.85 -25.34
#